data_AF-A0A2M7PLV0-F1
#
_entry.id   AF-A0A2M7PLV0-F1
#
_cell.length_a   1.000
_cell.length_b   1.000
_cell.length_c   1.000
_cell.angle_alpha   90.00
_cell.angle_beta   90.00
_cell.angle_gamma   90.00
#
_symmetry.space_group_name_H-M   'P 1'
#
loop_
_entity.id
_entity.type
_entity.pdbx_description
1 polymer ?
#
loop_
_entity_poly.entity_id
_entity_poly.type
_entity_poly.pdbx_seq_one_letter_code
_entity_poly.pdbx_strand_id
1 'polypeptide(L)'
;MNNRTIQTIGTIIKKEQLASVVHDTRSSALILESLEPFPGYHGTTIPDRLEPDSLFVVTKIMYNDERIIRSIQAVKMVYPSRFDAAPGTINFQNNPVNVIRFKFISYHAISELIE
;
A
#
# COMPACT_ATOMS: atom_id res chain seq x y z
N MET A 1 11.30 0.17 -32.46
CA MET A 1 11.94 0.85 -31.31
C MET A 1 12.24 -0.18 -30.25
N ASN A 2 13.50 -0.30 -29.82
CA ASN A 2 13.93 -1.28 -28.82
C ASN A 2 13.60 -0.70 -27.43
N ASN A 3 12.53 -1.15 -26.78
CA ASN A 3 12.12 -0.66 -25.46
C ASN A 3 13.11 -1.14 -24.38
N ARG A 4 14.19 -0.39 -24.18
CA ARG A 4 15.07 -0.56 -23.00
C ARG A 4 14.31 -0.10 -21.76
N THR A 5 13.79 -1.06 -21.01
CA THR A 5 13.20 -0.80 -19.70
C THR A 5 14.32 -0.64 -18.68
N ILE A 6 14.40 0.53 -18.04
CA ILE A 6 15.32 0.77 -16.92
C ILE A 6 14.57 0.44 -15.64
N GLN A 7 15.07 -0.54 -14.88
CA GLN A 7 14.55 -0.84 -13.54
C GLN A 7 15.38 -0.06 -12.52
N THR A 8 14.70 0.69 -11.66
CA THR A 8 15.31 1.45 -10.57
C THR A 8 14.59 1.17 -9.27
N ILE A 9 15.29 1.37 -8.15
CA ILE A 9 14.73 1.33 -6.81
C ILE A 9 14.66 2.76 -6.27
N GLY A 10 13.66 3.04 -5.46
CA GLY A 10 13.50 4.35 -4.84
C GLY A 10 12.55 4.33 -3.67
N THR A 11 12.75 5.26 -2.76
CA THR A 11 11.90 5.46 -1.59
C THR A 11 11.26 6.82 -1.68
N ILE A 12 9.98 6.90 -1.33
CA ILE A 12 9.23 8.15 -1.26
C ILE A 12 8.92 8.42 0.21
N ILE A 13 9.23 9.63 0.65
CA ILE A 13 8.79 10.16 1.95
C ILE A 13 7.71 11.19 1.66
N LYS A 14 6.53 11.02 2.27
CA LYS A 14 5.39 11.93 2.12
C LYS A 14 4.65 12.09 3.45
N LYS A 15 3.93 13.20 3.58
CA LYS A 15 2.98 13.45 4.67
C LYS A 15 1.57 13.35 4.10
N GLU A 16 0.76 12.46 4.66
CA GLU A 16 -0.64 12.25 4.26
C GLU A 16 -1.52 11.95 5.47
N GLN A 17 -2.84 12.11 5.31
CA GLN A 17 -3.81 11.71 6.32
C GLN A 17 -4.26 10.27 6.07
N LEU A 18 -4.12 9.43 7.09
CA LEU A 18 -4.53 8.03 7.07
C LEU A 18 -5.70 7.83 8.04
N ALA A 19 -6.67 7.02 7.63
CA ALA A 19 -7.74 6.55 8.49
C ALA A 19 -7.76 5.02 8.53
N SER A 20 -8.36 4.44 9.58
CA SER A 20 -8.63 3.01 9.59
C SER A 20 -9.68 2.68 8.54
N VAL A 21 -9.46 1.62 7.78
CA VAL A 21 -10.47 1.12 6.85
C VAL A 21 -11.72 0.71 7.64
N VAL A 22 -12.87 1.25 7.24
CA VAL A 22 -14.19 0.92 7.83
C VAL A 22 -14.91 -0.18 7.02
N HIS A 23 -14.48 -0.41 5.79
CA HIS A 23 -15.00 -1.47 4.92
C HIS A 23 -14.72 -2.87 5.47
N ASP A 24 -15.59 -3.83 5.14
CA ASP A 24 -15.37 -5.24 5.48
C ASP A 24 -14.20 -5.82 4.67
N THR A 25 -13.02 -5.80 5.30
CA THR A 25 -11.79 -6.40 4.77
C THR A 25 -11.64 -7.87 5.16
N ARG A 26 -12.54 -8.42 6.00
CA ARG A 26 -12.47 -9.79 6.52
C ARG A 26 -11.12 -10.19 7.14
N SER A 27 -10.32 -9.22 7.57
CA SER A 27 -9.01 -9.46 8.18
C SER A 27 -8.97 -8.97 9.62
N SER A 28 -8.19 -9.66 10.45
CA SER A 28 -7.85 -9.20 11.81
C SER A 28 -6.70 -8.18 11.82
N ALA A 29 -6.05 -7.95 10.68
CA ALA A 29 -4.98 -6.97 10.57
C ALA A 29 -5.52 -5.54 10.66
N LEU A 30 -4.72 -4.64 11.25
CA LEU A 30 -4.99 -3.21 11.17
C LEU A 30 -4.64 -2.73 9.75
N ILE A 31 -5.65 -2.26 9.03
CA ILE A 31 -5.52 -1.75 7.65
C ILE A 31 -5.91 -0.28 7.67
N LEU A 32 -5.02 0.57 7.14
CA LEU A 32 -5.25 1.99 6.98
C LEU A 32 -5.41 2.35 5.51
N GLU A 33 -6.07 3.46 5.23
CA GLU A 33 -6.27 4.02 3.89
C GLU A 33 -5.97 5.51 3.85
N SER A 34 -5.51 6.01 2.70
CA SER A 34 -5.36 7.45 2.47
C SER A 34 -6.75 8.10 2.36
N LEU A 35 -7.00 9.20 3.08
CA LEU A 35 -8.27 9.93 2.97
C LEU A 35 -8.42 10.72 1.67
N GLU A 36 -7.30 11.02 1.01
CA GLU A 36 -7.27 11.75 -0.26
C GLU A 36 -6.52 10.93 -1.31
N PRO A 37 -7.00 10.89 -2.57
CA PRO A 37 -6.32 10.17 -3.64
C PRO A 37 -4.96 10.78 -4.00
N PHE A 38 -4.82 12.10 -3.82
CA PHE A 38 -3.58 12.85 -4.10
C PHE A 38 -3.24 13.83 -2.95
N PRO A 39 -2.73 13.32 -1.81
CA PRO A 39 -2.40 14.17 -0.66
C PRO A 39 -1.38 15.25 -1.04
N GLY A 40 -1.75 16.52 -0.84
CA GLY A 40 -0.89 17.68 -1.14
C GLY A 40 -1.03 18.26 -2.56
N TYR A 41 -1.98 17.77 -3.38
CA TYR A 41 -2.34 18.39 -4.65
C TYR A 41 -3.49 19.38 -4.46
N HIS A 42 -3.26 20.67 -4.75
CA HIS A 42 -4.25 21.75 -4.57
C HIS A 42 -4.93 22.20 -5.87
N GLY A 43 -4.80 21.44 -6.96
CA GLY A 43 -5.41 21.80 -8.25
C GLY A 43 -6.92 21.54 -8.27
N THR A 44 -7.66 22.32 -9.07
CA THR A 44 -9.13 22.21 -9.20
C THR A 44 -9.59 21.07 -10.12
N THR A 45 -8.66 20.28 -10.65
CA THR A 45 -8.91 19.29 -11.71
C THR A 45 -8.93 17.85 -11.17
N ILE A 46 -9.12 17.68 -9.86
CA ILE A 46 -9.12 16.35 -9.24
C ILE A 46 -10.36 15.58 -9.74
N PRO A 47 -10.19 14.40 -10.35
CA PRO A 47 -11.33 13.56 -10.72
C PRO A 47 -12.11 13.14 -9.47
N ASP A 48 -13.43 12.95 -9.60
CA ASP A 48 -14.33 12.48 -8.52
C ASP A 48 -14.01 11.08 -7.95
N ARG A 49 -12.90 10.46 -8.35
CA ARG A 49 -12.45 9.19 -7.77
C ARG A 49 -11.97 9.43 -6.34
N LEU A 50 -12.92 9.24 -5.42
CA LEU A 50 -12.75 9.30 -3.98
C LEU A 50 -12.14 8.03 -3.37
N GLU A 51 -12.05 6.93 -4.15
CA GLU A 51 -11.51 5.69 -3.62
C GLU A 51 -9.99 5.80 -3.39
N PRO A 52 -9.53 5.52 -2.15
CA PRO A 52 -8.11 5.51 -1.81
C PRO A 52 -7.31 4.57 -2.71
N ASP A 53 -6.28 5.11 -3.38
CA ASP A 53 -5.37 4.32 -4.23
C ASP A 53 -4.38 3.47 -3.41
N SER A 54 -4.36 3.62 -2.08
CA SER A 54 -3.38 2.96 -1.22
C SER A 54 -3.98 2.45 0.08
N LEU A 55 -3.74 1.17 0.34
CA LEU A 55 -3.98 0.52 1.62
C LEU A 55 -2.64 0.29 2.33
N PHE A 56 -2.62 0.43 3.65
CA PHE A 56 -1.44 0.23 4.47
C PHE A 56 -1.75 -0.83 5.52
N VAL A 57 -1.23 -2.03 5.33
CA VAL A 57 -1.41 -3.14 6.26
C VAL A 57 -0.31 -3.07 7.30
N VAL A 58 -0.68 -2.90 8.58
CA VAL A 58 0.25 -2.82 9.69
C VAL A 58 0.80 -4.19 10.04
N THR A 59 2.12 -4.31 10.15
CA THR A 59 2.76 -5.57 10.52
C THR A 59 2.95 -5.67 12.03
N LYS A 60 2.74 -6.87 12.60
CA LYS A 60 2.93 -7.13 14.04
C LYS A 60 4.37 -6.94 14.49
N ILE A 61 5.32 -7.26 13.60
CA ILE A 61 6.75 -7.10 13.84
C ILE A 61 7.41 -6.38 12.66
N MET A 62 8.60 -5.85 12.91
CA MET A 62 9.45 -5.30 11.87
C MET A 62 10.08 -6.46 11.08
N TYR A 63 9.62 -6.63 9.84
CA TYR A 63 10.28 -7.52 8.88
C TYR A 63 11.32 -6.73 8.08
N ASN A 64 12.40 -7.40 7.67
CA ASN A 64 13.35 -6.84 6.71
C ASN A 64 12.63 -6.57 5.37
N ASP A 65 12.87 -5.39 4.80
CA ASP A 65 12.34 -4.97 3.49
C ASP A 65 12.60 -6.02 2.39
N GLU A 66 13.77 -6.65 2.36
CA GLU A 66 14.08 -7.72 1.39
C GLU A 66 13.14 -8.91 1.53
N ARG A 67 12.80 -9.28 2.77
CA ARG A 67 11.87 -10.39 3.03
C ARG A 67 10.48 -10.02 2.51
N ILE A 68 10.02 -8.80 2.78
CA ILE A 68 8.75 -8.30 2.28
C ILE A 68 8.74 -8.28 0.74
N ILE A 69 9.78 -7.75 0.10
CA ILE A 69 9.90 -7.66 -1.36
C ILE A 69 9.87 -9.05 -2.00
N ARG A 70 10.61 -10.03 -1.45
CA ARG A 70 10.59 -11.41 -1.95
C ARG A 70 9.22 -12.06 -1.78
N SER A 71 8.56 -11.86 -0.64
CA SER A 71 7.19 -12.35 -0.42
C SER A 71 6.21 -11.73 -1.42
N ILE A 72 6.27 -10.43 -1.67
CA ILE A 72 5.44 -9.75 -2.67
C ILE A 72 5.67 -10.36 -4.06
N GLN A 73 6.92 -10.58 -4.46
CA GLN A 73 7.25 -11.22 -5.75
C GLN A 73 6.67 -12.64 -5.84
N ALA A 74 6.79 -13.44 -4.77
CA ALA A 74 6.22 -14.78 -4.72
C ALA A 74 4.69 -14.78 -4.89
N VAL A 75 4.00 -13.90 -4.17
CA VAL A 75 2.54 -13.75 -4.26
C VAL A 75 2.12 -13.27 -5.66
N LYS A 76 2.84 -12.33 -6.26
CA LYS A 76 2.59 -11.85 -7.63
C LYS A 76 2.67 -12.95 -8.70
N MET A 77 3.41 -14.04 -8.46
CA MET A 77 3.49 -15.14 -9.43
C MET A 77 2.25 -16.04 -9.46
N VAL A 78 1.52 -16.12 -8.35
CA VAL A 78 0.41 -17.06 -8.18
C VAL A 78 -0.95 -16.36 -8.09
N TYR A 79 -0.97 -15.09 -7.69
CA TYR A 79 -2.20 -14.36 -7.51
C TYR A 79 -2.75 -13.86 -8.86
N PRO A 80 -4.03 -14.13 -9.19
CA PRO A 80 -4.57 -13.92 -10.53
C PRO A 80 -4.77 -12.44 -10.89
N SER A 81 -4.91 -11.58 -9.90
CA SER A 81 -5.23 -10.16 -10.10
C SER A 81 -3.99 -9.28 -9.97
N ARG A 82 -3.95 -8.18 -10.74
CA ARG A 82 -2.87 -7.20 -10.65
C ARG A 82 -2.97 -6.46 -9.32
N PHE A 83 -1.87 -6.44 -8.57
CA PHE A 83 -1.67 -5.53 -7.44
C PHE A 83 -0.22 -5.04 -7.44
N ASP A 84 0.05 -3.96 -6.70
CA ASP A 84 1.41 -3.59 -6.34
C ASP A 84 1.56 -3.48 -4.82
N ALA A 85 2.76 -3.76 -4.32
CA ALA A 85 3.04 -3.67 -2.91
C ALA A 85 4.48 -3.24 -2.64
N ALA A 86 4.71 -2.55 -1.53
CA ALA A 86 6.04 -2.14 -1.09
C ALA A 86 6.12 -2.10 0.45
N PRO A 87 7.28 -2.44 1.04
CA PRO A 87 7.51 -2.16 2.45
C PRO A 87 7.48 -0.66 2.71
N GLY A 88 7.05 -0.28 3.91
CA GLY A 88 6.99 1.11 4.32
C GLY A 88 7.01 1.27 5.83
N THR A 89 7.16 2.52 6.27
CA THR A 89 7.05 2.92 7.68
C THR A 89 6.15 4.13 7.76
N ILE A 90 5.23 4.12 8.72
CA ILE A 90 4.41 5.28 9.09
C ILE A 90 4.74 5.69 10.53
N ASN A 91 4.52 6.97 10.85
CA ASN A 91 4.63 7.44 12.22
C ASN A 91 3.24 7.49 12.85
N PHE A 92 2.99 6.59 13.79
CA PHE A 92 1.77 6.54 14.58
C PHE A 92 2.05 7.00 16.00
N GLN A 93 1.43 8.11 16.44
CA GLN A 93 1.66 8.70 17.77
C GLN A 93 3.15 8.87 18.13
N ASN A 94 3.95 9.41 17.20
CA ASN A 94 5.40 9.58 17.31
C ASN A 94 6.22 8.27 17.40
N ASN A 95 5.61 7.12 17.17
CA ASN A 95 6.30 5.84 17.09
C ASN A 95 6.32 5.33 15.64
N PRO A 96 7.47 4.87 15.13
CA PRO A 96 7.54 4.24 13.82
C PRO A 96 6.81 2.89 13.86
N VAL A 97 5.94 2.68 12.89
CA VAL A 97 5.18 1.45 12.69
C VAL A 97 5.42 0.94 11.27
N ASN A 98 5.80 -0.32 11.16
CA ASN A 98 6.03 -0.97 9.88
C ASN A 98 4.71 -1.32 9.19
N VAL A 99 4.68 -1.08 7.89
CA VAL A 99 3.51 -1.35 7.05
C VAL A 99 3.94 -1.99 5.75
N ILE A 100 3.00 -2.68 5.10
CA ILE A 100 3.08 -2.99 3.68
C ILE A 100 2.05 -2.12 2.98
N ARG A 101 2.50 -1.25 2.08
CA ARG A 101 1.60 -0.44 1.25
C ARG A 101 1.18 -1.24 0.03
N PHE A 102 -0.12 -1.39 -0.18
CA PHE A 102 -0.72 -2.00 -1.36
C PHE A 102 -1.37 -0.96 -2.26
N LYS A 103 -1.33 -1.19 -3.58
CA LYS A 103 -2.03 -0.43 -4.61
C LYS A 103 -2.74 -1.35 -5.60
N PHE A 104 -3.74 -0.82 -6.29
CA PHE A 104 -4.51 -1.52 -7.32
C PHE A 104 -5.22 -2.78 -6.80
N ILE A 105 -5.63 -2.78 -5.53
CA ILE A 105 -6.34 -3.90 -4.90
C ILE A 105 -7.59 -3.38 -4.19
N SER A 106 -8.67 -4.17 -4.23
CA SER A 106 -9.91 -3.83 -3.54
C SER A 106 -9.87 -4.24 -2.06
N TYR A 107 -10.73 -3.62 -1.24
CA TYR A 107 -10.85 -3.93 0.18
C TYR A 107 -11.16 -5.41 0.46
N HIS A 108 -11.95 -6.06 -0.38
CA HIS A 108 -12.32 -7.47 -0.19
C HIS A 108 -11.20 -8.44 -0.57
N ALA A 109 -10.34 -8.04 -1.51
CA ALA A 109 -9.25 -8.88 -2.00
C ALA A 109 -8.00 -8.82 -1.11
N ILE A 110 -7.89 -7.82 -0.23
CA ILE A 110 -6.69 -7.63 0.59
C ILE A 110 -6.47 -8.77 1.59
N SER A 111 -7.54 -9.36 2.13
CA SER A 111 -7.45 -10.49 3.08
C SER A 111 -6.75 -11.70 2.46
N GLU A 112 -7.02 -11.98 1.18
CA GLU A 112 -6.43 -13.11 0.45
C GLU A 112 -4.89 -12.99 0.32
N LEU A 113 -4.34 -11.79 0.47
CA LEU A 113 -2.89 -11.53 0.36
C LEU A 113 -2.15 -11.51 1.69
N ILE A 114 -2.87 -11.40 2.82
CA ILE A 114 -2.27 -11.12 4.14
C ILE A 114 -2.56 -12.20 5.18
N GLU A 115 -3.36 -13.21 4.85
CA GLU A 115 -3.54 -14.45 5.63
C GLU A 115 -2.42 -15.46 5.36
#